data_AF-A0A0B4HTY1-F1
#
_entry.id   AF-A0A0B4HTY1-F1
#
_cell.length_a   1.000
_cell.length_b   1.000
_cell.length_c   1.000
_cell.angle_alpha   90.00
_cell.angle_beta   90.00
_cell.angle_gamma   90.00
#
_symmetry.space_group_name_H-M   'P 1'
#
loop_
_entity.id
_entity.type
_entity.pdbx_description
1 polymer ?
#
loop_
_entity_poly.entity_id
_entity_poly.type
_entity_poly.pdbx_seq_one_letter_code
_entity_poly.pdbx_strand_id
1 'polypeptide(L)'
;MPQSEPTDGRDTPISSASAGGSGEGKGKRRKSKNGNGGGSSSSNSSGKRERGDKDDEAMTKLANGPHGDGLRRSSISKPGRDRRDEPEPRTKRQKREKRDKSEKRRQTAADDDEANNSGGKRDASRSRSLARLESPVIDFDGLSRPSVGARDRLEEDPEAAAARLDRIKGAVRTILECVGENADREGLLATPERYAKAMLYFTRGYEQNVLDIVNGAIFQEGHSEMVIVKDVDVYSVCEHHLVPFTGKMHIGYIPNNAVIGISKLPRIAEMFARRLQIQERLTKEVANAIFEVLRPQGVAVVMESSHLCMVMRGVQKTSSTTVTSCMLGCFERRDKTRNEFLSLINVNAR
;
A
#
# COMPACT_ATOMS: atom_id res chain seq x y z
N MET A 1 -42.65 14.17 -61.67
CA MET A 1 -42.86 13.38 -62.90
C MET A 1 -41.53 13.22 -63.59
N PRO A 2 -41.17 11.99 -63.99
CA PRO A 2 -39.88 11.36 -63.71
C PRO A 2 -39.21 10.87 -65.02
N GLN A 3 -38.14 10.08 -64.93
CA GLN A 3 -37.92 8.75 -65.56
C GLN A 3 -36.47 8.35 -65.22
N SER A 4 -36.05 7.12 -64.86
CA SER A 4 -36.68 5.84 -64.50
C SER A 4 -35.52 4.87 -64.23
N GLU A 5 -35.58 4.05 -63.17
CA GLU A 5 -34.76 2.83 -63.05
C GLU A 5 -35.21 1.76 -64.07
N PRO A 6 -34.48 0.64 -64.23
CA PRO A 6 -34.86 -0.53 -63.42
C PRO A 6 -33.72 -1.46 -62.94
N THR A 7 -33.96 -1.96 -61.74
CA THR A 7 -33.67 -3.25 -61.08
C THR A 7 -33.26 -4.48 -61.91
N ASP A 8 -32.35 -5.29 -61.35
CA ASP A 8 -32.48 -6.77 -61.20
C ASP A 8 -31.37 -7.21 -60.19
N GLY A 9 -31.57 -7.96 -59.09
CA GLY A 9 -32.63 -8.89 -58.75
C GLY A 9 -32.20 -10.33 -59.02
N ARG A 10 -31.40 -10.96 -58.13
CA ARG A 10 -31.50 -12.41 -57.90
C ARG A 10 -30.72 -12.95 -56.69
N ASP A 11 -31.43 -13.82 -55.99
CA ASP A 11 -31.17 -14.48 -54.72
C ASP A 11 -30.22 -15.69 -54.78
N THR A 12 -29.41 -15.83 -53.71
CA THR A 12 -29.10 -17.00 -52.84
C THR A 12 -28.84 -18.43 -53.43
N PRO A 13 -28.55 -19.46 -52.61
CA PRO A 13 -27.30 -19.78 -51.88
C PRO A 13 -26.81 -21.21 -52.25
N ILE A 14 -25.91 -21.83 -51.43
CA ILE A 14 -25.86 -23.28 -51.04
C ILE A 14 -24.44 -23.89 -50.96
N SER A 15 -24.05 -24.25 -49.73
CA SER A 15 -23.32 -25.48 -49.29
C SER A 15 -21.87 -25.70 -49.76
N SER A 16 -21.05 -26.61 -49.22
CA SER A 16 -20.84 -27.30 -47.94
C SER A 16 -19.68 -28.28 -48.19
N ALA A 17 -19.08 -28.82 -47.11
CA ALA A 17 -18.28 -30.05 -47.07
C ALA A 17 -16.86 -29.99 -47.69
N SER A 18 -15.84 -30.77 -47.29
CA SER A 18 -15.40 -31.47 -46.07
C SER A 18 -14.19 -32.34 -46.49
N ALA A 19 -13.32 -32.70 -45.54
CA ALA A 19 -12.28 -33.76 -45.61
C ALA A 19 -11.05 -33.46 -46.50
N GLY A 20 -9.83 -33.91 -46.20
CA GLY A 20 -9.30 -34.82 -45.18
C GLY A 20 -7.86 -35.26 -45.55
N GLY A 21 -7.15 -35.89 -44.60
CA GLY A 21 -6.02 -36.83 -44.84
C GLY A 21 -4.64 -36.20 -45.09
N SER A 22 -3.67 -36.29 -44.17
CA SER A 22 -2.76 -37.43 -43.88
C SER A 22 -1.62 -37.62 -44.89
N GLY A 23 -0.35 -37.61 -44.42
CA GLY A 23 0.78 -38.09 -45.23
C GLY A 23 2.17 -37.76 -44.64
N GLU A 24 2.80 -38.78 -44.07
CA GLU A 24 4.19 -38.85 -43.61
C GLU A 24 5.23 -38.62 -44.72
N GLY A 25 6.52 -38.34 -44.37
CA GLY A 25 7.60 -38.58 -45.34
C GLY A 25 8.99 -37.99 -45.10
N LYS A 26 9.72 -38.55 -44.14
CA LYS A 26 11.19 -38.64 -43.96
C LYS A 26 12.18 -38.11 -45.03
N GLY A 27 13.25 -37.49 -44.51
CA GLY A 27 14.67 -37.72 -44.89
C GLY A 27 15.31 -36.60 -45.74
N LYS A 28 16.57 -36.19 -45.58
CA LYS A 28 17.77 -36.84 -45.02
C LYS A 28 18.91 -35.80 -44.88
N ARG A 29 19.72 -35.98 -43.82
CA ARG A 29 21.21 -35.89 -43.76
C ARG A 29 21.83 -34.47 -43.82
N ARG A 30 22.87 -34.15 -43.04
CA ARG A 30 24.07 -34.98 -42.75
C ARG A 30 24.93 -34.37 -41.61
N LYS A 31 25.45 -35.26 -40.74
CA LYS A 31 26.80 -35.37 -40.09
C LYS A 31 27.41 -34.10 -39.47
N SER A 32 28.06 -34.10 -38.31
CA SER A 32 28.87 -35.05 -37.52
C SER A 32 29.23 -34.31 -36.19
N LYS A 33 29.71 -34.87 -35.07
CA LYS A 33 30.36 -36.13 -34.71
C LYS A 33 30.35 -36.19 -33.16
N ASN A 34 30.15 -37.40 -32.63
CA ASN A 34 30.52 -37.97 -31.31
C ASN A 34 31.74 -37.32 -30.60
N GLY A 35 31.92 -37.40 -29.28
CA GLY A 35 31.28 -38.21 -28.22
C GLY A 35 31.66 -37.60 -26.84
N ASN A 36 30.78 -37.66 -25.83
CA ASN A 36 30.50 -38.74 -24.89
C ASN A 36 31.59 -38.97 -23.83
N GLY A 37 31.21 -38.85 -22.55
CA GLY A 37 32.03 -39.18 -21.39
C GLY A 37 31.60 -38.45 -20.12
N GLY A 38 30.53 -38.91 -19.47
CA GLY A 38 30.21 -38.57 -18.08
C GLY A 38 30.78 -39.62 -17.12
N GLY A 39 30.88 -39.27 -15.83
CA GLY A 39 31.02 -40.26 -14.75
C GLY A 39 31.97 -39.89 -13.60
N SER A 40 31.40 -39.23 -12.58
CA SER A 40 31.50 -39.51 -11.13
C SER A 40 32.79 -39.97 -10.42
N SER A 41 32.98 -39.35 -9.24
CA SER A 41 33.34 -39.92 -7.91
C SER A 41 34.78 -39.79 -7.35
N SER A 42 34.86 -38.95 -6.30
CA SER A 42 35.52 -39.10 -4.98
C SER A 42 36.94 -39.67 -4.83
N SER A 43 37.82 -38.91 -4.16
CA SER A 43 38.57 -39.35 -2.94
C SER A 43 39.43 -38.22 -2.33
N ASN A 44 39.55 -38.28 -1.00
CA ASN A 44 40.33 -37.41 -0.11
C ASN A 44 41.84 -37.43 -0.37
N SER A 45 42.55 -36.33 -0.08
CA SER A 45 43.71 -36.37 0.83
C SER A 45 44.25 -34.97 1.17
N SER A 46 44.66 -34.88 2.42
CA SER A 46 45.30 -33.78 3.17
C SER A 46 46.74 -33.48 2.72
N GLY A 47 47.15 -32.20 2.77
CA GLY A 47 48.53 -31.79 2.54
C GLY A 47 48.86 -30.38 3.02
N LYS A 48 49.49 -30.32 4.21
CA LYS A 48 50.33 -29.27 4.83
C LYS A 48 50.73 -28.04 3.99
N ARG A 49 50.68 -26.85 4.61
CA ARG A 49 51.78 -25.84 4.58
C ARG A 49 51.94 -25.14 5.93
N GLU A 50 53.16 -25.23 6.47
CA GLU A 50 53.73 -24.50 7.62
C GLU A 50 54.27 -23.13 7.15
N ARG A 51 54.06 -22.05 7.92
CA ARG A 51 54.99 -21.29 8.81
C ARG A 51 56.03 -20.35 8.15
N GLY A 52 56.18 -19.17 8.78
CA GLY A 52 57.22 -18.14 8.60
C GLY A 52 56.57 -16.76 8.39
N ASP A 53 56.25 -15.94 9.40
CA ASP A 53 57.04 -15.32 10.50
C ASP A 53 57.95 -14.17 10.02
N LYS A 54 58.05 -13.12 10.86
CA LYS A 54 58.88 -11.87 10.80
C LYS A 54 58.22 -10.59 10.24
N ASP A 55 58.36 -9.41 10.84
CA ASP A 55 59.00 -8.94 12.06
C ASP A 55 58.42 -7.56 12.45
N ASP A 56 58.46 -7.29 13.75
CA ASP A 56 58.14 -6.04 14.46
C ASP A 56 59.23 -4.95 14.33
N GLU A 57 58.79 -3.71 14.59
CA GLU A 57 59.49 -2.58 15.25
C GLU A 57 60.88 -2.09 14.77
N ALA A 58 60.98 -0.79 14.44
CA ALA A 58 61.45 0.24 15.38
C ALA A 58 61.95 1.53 14.70
N MET A 59 61.58 2.68 15.32
CA MET A 59 62.41 3.89 15.55
C MET A 59 62.88 4.75 14.34
N THR A 60 63.02 6.09 14.36
CA THR A 60 62.63 7.27 15.17
C THR A 60 63.26 8.51 14.47
N LYS A 61 62.76 9.74 14.77
CA LYS A 61 63.40 11.09 14.63
C LYS A 61 63.45 11.71 13.21
N LEU A 62 63.22 13.00 12.92
CA LEU A 62 62.91 14.32 13.56
C LEU A 62 62.38 15.22 12.39
N ALA A 63 61.59 16.30 12.51
CA ALA A 63 61.80 17.53 13.29
C ALA A 63 60.57 18.49 13.32
N ASN A 64 60.31 19.02 14.53
CA ASN A 64 59.77 20.30 15.02
C ASN A 64 58.87 21.28 14.21
N GLY A 65 57.75 21.67 14.85
CA GLY A 65 57.08 22.98 14.79
C GLY A 65 56.34 23.25 16.12
N PRO A 66 56.24 24.50 16.63
CA PRO A 66 56.17 24.78 18.08
C PRO A 66 54.76 24.81 18.71
N HIS A 67 54.80 24.70 20.04
CA HIS A 67 53.72 24.72 21.04
C HIS A 67 52.66 25.83 20.92
N GLY A 68 51.43 25.51 21.37
CA GLY A 68 50.40 26.49 21.69
C GLY A 68 49.12 25.87 22.27
N ASP A 69 49.08 25.78 23.59
CA ASP A 69 47.96 25.71 24.54
C ASP A 69 46.65 24.95 24.26
N GLY A 70 46.26 24.18 25.28
CA GLY A 70 45.06 23.36 25.29
C GLY A 70 43.76 24.16 25.41
N LEU A 71 42.78 23.73 24.62
CA LEU A 71 41.36 23.81 24.97
C LEU A 71 40.68 22.50 24.56
N ARG A 72 40.10 21.82 25.55
CA ARG A 72 39.24 20.64 25.38
C ARG A 72 38.14 20.97 24.37
N ARG A 73 37.99 20.16 23.32
CA ARG A 73 36.82 20.23 22.42
C ARG A 73 35.55 20.08 23.26
N SER A 74 34.80 21.17 23.40
CA SER A 74 33.47 21.19 24.00
C SER A 74 32.54 20.29 23.21
N SER A 75 31.79 19.46 23.93
CA SER A 75 30.69 18.65 23.43
C SER A 75 29.78 19.47 22.51
N ILE A 76 29.43 18.91 21.37
CA ILE A 76 28.40 19.44 20.47
C ILE A 76 27.13 19.65 21.30
N SER A 77 26.76 20.92 21.47
CA SER A 77 25.54 21.35 22.11
C SER A 77 24.33 20.88 21.31
N LYS A 78 23.26 20.49 22.01
CA LYS A 78 21.96 20.17 21.40
C LYS A 78 21.52 21.34 20.49
N PRO A 79 20.91 21.08 19.32
CA PRO A 79 20.44 22.15 18.45
C PRO A 79 19.45 23.04 19.23
N GLY A 80 19.61 24.36 19.07
CA GLY A 80 18.79 25.36 19.78
C GLY A 80 17.31 25.19 19.45
N ARG A 81 16.46 25.18 20.48
CA ARG A 81 15.01 25.26 20.33
C ARG A 81 14.63 26.65 19.79
N ASP A 82 13.75 26.70 18.81
CA ASP A 82 13.09 27.93 18.39
C ASP A 82 12.20 28.43 19.54
N ARG A 83 12.29 29.73 19.88
CA ARG A 83 11.49 30.33 20.95
C ARG A 83 9.97 30.25 20.69
N ARG A 84 9.57 30.02 19.43
CA ARG A 84 8.16 29.82 19.05
C ARG A 84 7.60 28.44 19.43
N ASP A 85 8.47 27.48 19.76
CA ASP A 85 8.08 26.14 20.22
C ASP A 85 7.96 26.05 21.76
N GLU A 86 8.19 27.15 22.48
CA GLU A 86 7.95 27.18 23.93
C GLU A 86 6.45 27.36 24.23
N PRO A 87 5.82 26.44 24.96
CA PRO A 87 4.41 26.59 25.31
C PRO A 87 4.24 27.82 26.21
N GLU A 88 3.33 28.72 25.83
CA GLU A 88 3.06 29.94 26.58
C GLU A 88 2.78 29.66 28.06
N PRO A 89 3.23 30.54 28.98
CA PRO A 89 3.00 30.37 30.41
C PRO A 89 1.49 30.41 30.71
N ARG A 90 0.95 29.27 31.11
CA ARG A 90 -0.46 29.11 31.46
C ARG A 90 -0.90 30.13 32.52
N THR A 91 -2.04 30.78 32.26
CA THR A 91 -2.63 31.75 33.19
C THR A 91 -3.02 31.10 34.52
N LYS A 92 -3.10 31.89 35.61
CA LYS A 92 -3.51 31.40 36.94
C LYS A 92 -4.85 30.62 36.90
N ARG A 93 -5.76 31.03 36.01
CA ARG A 93 -7.05 30.37 35.76
C ARG A 93 -6.89 28.96 35.16
N GLN A 94 -6.03 28.80 34.14
CA GLN A 94 -5.74 27.51 33.51
C GLN A 94 -5.02 26.52 34.45
N LYS A 95 -4.21 27.03 35.38
CA LYS A 95 -3.59 26.20 36.43
C LYS A 95 -4.63 25.68 37.44
N ARG A 96 -5.62 26.51 37.80
CA ARG A 96 -6.72 26.15 38.70
C ARG A 96 -7.64 25.09 38.07
N GLU A 97 -8.05 25.28 36.81
CA GLU A 97 -8.88 24.31 36.07
C GLU A 97 -8.20 22.93 35.89
N LYS A 98 -6.86 22.90 35.71
CA LYS A 98 -6.10 21.63 35.65
C LYS A 98 -6.05 20.93 37.01
N ARG A 99 -5.99 21.71 38.10
CA ARG A 99 -5.95 21.20 39.47
C ARG A 99 -7.32 20.63 39.88
N ASP A 100 -8.40 21.35 39.53
CA ASP A 100 -9.78 20.88 39.74
C ASP A 100 -10.08 19.61 38.92
N LYS A 101 -9.61 19.52 37.66
CA LYS A 101 -9.72 18.29 36.85
C LYS A 101 -8.93 17.10 37.42
N SER A 102 -7.78 17.38 38.04
CA SER A 102 -6.95 16.37 38.70
C SER A 102 -7.59 15.86 39.98
N GLU A 103 -8.16 16.74 40.80
CA GLU A 103 -8.90 16.38 42.02
C GLU A 103 -10.17 15.60 41.67
N LYS A 104 -10.93 16.04 40.65
CA LYS A 104 -12.13 15.32 40.19
C LYS A 104 -11.81 13.91 39.66
N ARG A 105 -10.65 13.71 39.02
CA ARG A 105 -10.16 12.38 38.59
C ARG A 105 -9.73 11.49 39.77
N ARG A 106 -9.22 12.08 40.85
CA ARG A 106 -8.87 11.35 42.08
C ARG A 106 -10.11 10.98 42.88
N GLN A 107 -11.13 11.82 42.90
CA GLN A 107 -12.43 11.53 43.50
C GLN A 107 -13.12 10.35 42.79
N THR A 108 -13.20 10.38 41.46
CA THR A 108 -13.81 9.28 40.68
C THR A 108 -13.06 7.95 40.85
N ALA A 109 -11.74 7.98 41.00
CA ALA A 109 -10.95 6.78 41.24
C ALA A 109 -11.12 6.23 42.67
N ALA A 110 -11.44 7.08 43.64
CA ALA A 110 -11.74 6.66 45.01
C ALA A 110 -13.17 6.09 45.14
N ASP A 111 -14.13 6.68 44.42
CA ASP A 111 -15.52 6.19 44.39
C ASP A 111 -15.63 4.81 43.68
N ASP A 112 -14.75 4.53 42.71
CA ASP A 112 -14.69 3.23 42.02
C ASP A 112 -14.08 2.10 42.90
N ASP A 113 -13.19 2.43 43.85
CA ASP A 113 -12.57 1.46 44.77
C ASP A 113 -13.51 1.10 45.95
N GLU A 114 -14.37 2.02 46.39
CA GLU A 114 -15.30 1.80 47.50
C GLU A 114 -16.53 0.95 47.10
N ALA A 115 -16.88 0.92 45.81
CA ALA A 115 -17.99 0.12 45.27
C ALA A 115 -17.67 -1.39 45.15
N ASN A 116 -16.41 -1.80 45.30
CA ASN A 116 -15.97 -3.18 45.02
C ASN A 116 -15.95 -4.10 46.26
N ASN A 117 -16.40 -3.63 47.42
CA ASN A 117 -16.38 -4.40 48.67
C ASN A 117 -17.76 -4.53 49.37
N SER A 118 -18.81 -4.81 48.59
CA SER A 118 -20.05 -5.35 49.17
C SER A 118 -20.68 -6.38 48.22
N GLY A 119 -20.74 -7.63 48.69
CA GLY A 119 -21.31 -8.74 47.95
C GLY A 119 -22.80 -8.58 47.72
N GLY A 120 -23.24 -8.70 46.47
CA GLY A 120 -24.65 -8.74 46.11
C GLY A 120 -24.84 -9.11 44.64
N LYS A 121 -25.42 -10.30 44.41
CA LYS A 121 -25.89 -10.77 43.09
C LYS A 121 -26.67 -9.66 42.38
N ARG A 122 -26.31 -9.33 41.13
CA ARG A 122 -27.23 -8.76 40.15
C ARG A 122 -26.71 -8.84 38.71
N ASP A 123 -27.51 -9.56 37.93
CA ASP A 123 -27.94 -9.38 36.55
C ASP A 123 -26.97 -9.07 35.40
N ALA A 124 -27.17 -9.83 34.33
CA ALA A 124 -26.44 -9.81 33.09
C ALA A 124 -26.77 -8.57 32.25
N SER A 125 -26.18 -7.43 32.60
CA SER A 125 -26.00 -6.32 31.68
C SER A 125 -24.54 -6.28 31.28
N ARG A 126 -24.18 -7.11 30.27
CA ARG A 126 -22.91 -6.94 29.55
C ARG A 126 -22.91 -5.52 29.00
N SER A 127 -22.12 -4.66 29.62
CA SER A 127 -21.57 -3.47 28.97
C SER A 127 -20.85 -3.96 27.71
N ARG A 128 -21.59 -4.02 26.60
CA ARG A 128 -21.00 -4.03 25.28
C ARG A 128 -20.27 -2.70 25.22
N SER A 129 -18.97 -2.75 25.43
CA SER A 129 -18.06 -1.80 24.81
C SER A 129 -18.30 -1.93 23.30
N LEU A 130 -19.32 -1.23 22.81
CA LEU A 130 -19.42 -0.82 21.43
C LEU A 130 -18.23 0.13 21.24
N ALA A 131 -17.04 -0.46 21.09
CA ALA A 131 -16.00 0.11 20.27
C ALA A 131 -16.74 0.47 18.98
N ARG A 132 -16.96 1.77 18.81
CA ARG A 132 -17.72 2.39 17.73
C ARG A 132 -17.57 1.51 16.49
N LEU A 133 -18.64 0.85 16.05
CA LEU A 133 -18.70 0.38 14.68
C LEU A 133 -18.55 1.67 13.87
N GLU A 134 -17.34 1.93 13.43
CA GLU A 134 -17.11 2.89 12.37
C GLU A 134 -18.09 2.51 11.27
N SER A 135 -18.83 3.50 10.76
CA SER A 135 -19.78 3.31 9.66
C SER A 135 -19.21 2.35 8.62
N PRO A 136 -20.02 1.52 7.94
CA PRO A 136 -19.49 0.59 6.95
C PRO A 136 -18.55 1.32 5.98
N VAL A 137 -17.46 0.65 5.61
CA VAL A 137 -16.51 1.17 4.62
C VAL A 137 -17.14 1.14 3.25
N ILE A 138 -17.99 0.15 2.98
CA ILE A 138 -18.80 0.07 1.77
C ILE A 138 -20.14 0.75 2.04
N ASP A 139 -20.37 1.88 1.38
CA ASP A 139 -21.68 2.56 1.42
C ASP A 139 -22.75 1.71 0.71
N PHE A 140 -24.04 2.06 0.87
CA PHE A 140 -25.15 1.33 0.24
C PHE A 140 -25.03 1.24 -1.29
N ASP A 141 -24.36 2.21 -1.91
CA ASP A 141 -24.08 2.24 -3.35
C ASP A 141 -22.83 1.46 -3.76
N GLY A 142 -22.01 0.99 -2.80
CA GLY A 142 -20.78 0.25 -3.05
C GLY A 142 -19.54 1.10 -3.38
N LEU A 143 -19.65 2.44 -3.44
CA LEU A 143 -18.57 3.35 -3.84
C LEU A 143 -17.54 3.63 -2.72
N SER A 144 -17.83 3.15 -1.52
CA SER A 144 -16.96 3.22 -0.35
C SER A 144 -16.50 4.65 -0.01
N ARG A 145 -17.43 5.53 0.38
CA ARG A 145 -17.22 6.92 0.80
C ARG A 145 -16.52 7.81 -0.24
N PRO A 146 -17.05 7.93 -1.46
CA PRO A 146 -16.59 8.96 -2.38
C PRO A 146 -16.90 10.35 -1.81
N SER A 147 -16.05 11.34 -2.10
CA SER A 147 -16.39 12.74 -1.84
C SER A 147 -17.54 13.17 -2.76
N VAL A 148 -18.23 14.26 -2.42
CA VAL A 148 -19.32 14.82 -3.26
C VAL A 148 -18.85 15.01 -4.69
N GLY A 149 -17.71 15.67 -4.89
CA GLY A 149 -17.16 15.90 -6.23
C GLY A 149 -16.71 14.62 -6.97
N ALA A 150 -16.48 13.51 -6.27
CA ALA A 150 -16.21 12.23 -6.92
C ALA A 150 -17.49 11.57 -7.45
N ARG A 151 -18.63 11.77 -6.79
CA ARG A 151 -19.94 11.34 -7.30
C ARG A 151 -20.35 12.14 -8.51
N ASP A 152 -20.20 13.47 -8.44
CA ASP A 152 -20.49 14.35 -9.58
C ASP A 152 -19.67 13.94 -10.81
N ARG A 153 -18.42 13.51 -10.62
CA ARG A 153 -17.54 13.01 -11.68
C ARG A 153 -18.02 11.70 -12.30
N LEU A 154 -18.63 10.81 -11.52
CA LEU A 154 -19.15 9.54 -12.03
C LEU A 154 -20.38 9.73 -12.92
N GLU A 155 -21.18 10.75 -12.63
CA GLU A 155 -22.42 11.11 -13.34
C GLU A 155 -22.19 12.17 -14.44
N GLU A 156 -20.95 12.65 -14.63
CA GLU A 156 -20.65 13.73 -15.56
C GLU A 156 -20.79 13.29 -17.02
N ASP A 157 -21.32 14.18 -17.86
CA ASP A 157 -21.36 13.95 -19.30
C ASP A 157 -19.97 14.16 -19.95
N PRO A 158 -19.77 13.70 -21.19
CA PRO A 158 -18.47 13.84 -21.87
C PRO A 158 -18.01 15.29 -22.06
N GLU A 159 -18.93 16.26 -22.12
CA GLU A 159 -18.61 17.68 -22.29
C GLU A 159 -18.06 18.26 -20.97
N ALA A 160 -18.71 17.96 -19.86
CA ALA A 160 -18.26 18.29 -18.51
C ALA A 160 -16.91 17.64 -18.19
N ALA A 161 -16.71 16.38 -18.58
CA ALA A 161 -15.42 15.68 -18.45
C ALA A 161 -14.30 16.39 -19.21
N ALA A 162 -14.57 16.83 -20.45
CA ALA A 162 -13.62 17.57 -21.27
C ALA A 162 -13.30 18.95 -20.65
N ALA A 163 -14.32 19.68 -20.20
CA ALA A 163 -14.16 20.96 -19.51
C ALA A 163 -13.32 20.82 -18.23
N ARG A 164 -13.54 19.76 -17.44
CA ARG A 164 -12.74 19.44 -16.26
C ARG A 164 -11.28 19.14 -16.62
N LEU A 165 -11.04 18.39 -17.70
CA LEU A 165 -9.69 18.11 -18.20
C LEU A 165 -8.96 19.41 -18.59
N ASP A 166 -9.63 20.32 -19.30
CA ASP A 166 -9.07 21.60 -19.69
C ASP A 166 -8.79 22.52 -18.50
N ARG A 167 -9.64 22.50 -17.47
CA ARG A 167 -9.36 23.19 -16.20
C ARG A 167 -8.09 22.69 -15.52
N ILE A 168 -7.88 21.36 -15.47
CA ILE A 168 -6.65 20.79 -14.89
C ILE A 168 -5.43 21.17 -15.74
N LYS A 169 -5.55 21.11 -17.07
CA LYS A 169 -4.47 21.54 -18.00
C LYS A 169 -4.08 22.99 -17.73
N GLY A 170 -5.05 23.89 -17.60
CA GLY A 170 -4.81 25.30 -17.24
C GLY A 170 -4.03 25.42 -15.93
N ALA A 171 -4.47 24.72 -14.88
CA ALA A 171 -3.79 24.74 -13.59
C ALA A 171 -2.35 24.20 -13.64
N VAL A 172 -2.11 23.11 -14.40
CA VAL A 172 -0.76 22.55 -14.56
C VAL A 172 0.14 23.51 -15.34
N ARG A 173 -0.39 24.17 -16.37
CA ARG A 173 0.36 25.21 -17.10
C ARG A 173 0.77 26.34 -16.14
N THR A 174 -0.14 26.82 -15.32
CA THR A 174 0.17 27.82 -14.28
C THR A 174 1.24 27.32 -13.31
N ILE A 175 1.20 26.06 -12.88
CA ILE A 175 2.26 25.47 -12.04
C ILE A 175 3.62 25.53 -12.75
N LEU A 176 3.69 25.16 -14.03
CA LEU A 176 4.94 25.21 -14.81
C LEU A 176 5.51 26.63 -14.90
N GLU A 177 4.66 27.61 -15.19
CA GLU A 177 5.06 29.02 -15.24
C GLU A 177 5.52 29.52 -13.86
N CYS A 178 4.81 29.15 -12.79
CA CYS A 178 5.16 29.54 -11.42
C CYS A 178 6.46 28.92 -10.91
N VAL A 179 6.88 27.74 -11.40
CA VAL A 179 8.20 27.17 -11.08
C VAL A 179 9.34 27.74 -11.93
N GLY A 180 9.03 28.68 -12.84
CA GLY A 180 10.01 29.36 -13.70
C GLY A 180 10.35 28.60 -15.00
N GLU A 181 9.56 27.59 -15.38
CA GLU A 181 9.74 26.89 -16.65
C GLU A 181 9.05 27.61 -17.82
N ASN A 182 9.57 27.43 -19.03
CA ASN A 182 8.88 27.84 -20.26
C ASN A 182 7.87 26.76 -20.66
N ALA A 183 6.58 27.01 -20.41
CA ALA A 183 5.50 26.07 -20.74
C ALA A 183 5.39 25.76 -22.25
N ASP A 184 5.90 26.63 -23.13
CA ASP A 184 5.83 26.47 -24.59
C ASP A 184 7.05 25.73 -25.18
N ARG A 185 8.00 25.26 -24.35
CA ARG A 185 9.11 24.44 -24.84
C ARG A 185 8.61 23.05 -25.29
N GLU A 186 9.26 22.49 -26.31
CA GLU A 186 8.85 21.22 -26.96
C GLU A 186 8.46 20.11 -25.97
N GLY A 187 9.29 19.87 -24.94
CA GLY A 187 9.04 18.83 -23.95
C GLY A 187 7.83 19.06 -23.03
N LEU A 188 7.38 20.31 -22.87
CA LEU A 188 6.28 20.69 -21.95
C LEU A 188 4.96 20.99 -22.62
N LEU A 189 4.92 21.17 -23.96
CA LEU A 189 3.68 21.50 -24.69
C LEU A 189 2.51 20.57 -24.33
N ALA A 190 2.76 19.26 -24.29
CA ALA A 190 1.75 18.26 -23.94
C ALA A 190 1.80 17.84 -22.45
N THR A 191 2.67 18.41 -21.62
CA THR A 191 2.77 18.06 -20.18
C THR A 191 1.48 18.36 -19.42
N PRO A 192 0.81 19.51 -19.59
CA PRO A 192 -0.46 19.76 -18.92
C PRO A 192 -1.51 18.68 -19.15
N GLU A 193 -1.64 18.21 -20.39
CA GLU A 193 -2.60 17.16 -20.74
C GLU A 193 -2.18 15.80 -20.18
N ARG A 194 -0.90 15.42 -20.33
CA ARG A 194 -0.38 14.16 -19.78
C ARG A 194 -0.53 14.11 -18.27
N TYR A 195 -0.22 15.19 -17.57
CA TYR A 195 -0.36 15.28 -16.13
C TYR A 195 -1.82 15.18 -15.70
N ALA A 196 -2.72 15.90 -16.38
CA ALA A 196 -4.15 15.84 -16.09
C ALA A 196 -4.67 14.40 -16.21
N LYS A 197 -4.39 13.71 -17.33
CA LYS A 197 -4.77 12.30 -17.53
C LYS A 197 -4.16 11.38 -16.47
N ALA A 198 -2.89 11.59 -16.11
CA ALA A 198 -2.23 10.80 -15.08
C ALA A 198 -2.88 10.97 -13.70
N MET A 199 -3.20 12.20 -13.30
CA MET A 199 -3.84 12.49 -12.01
C MET A 199 -5.23 11.84 -11.91
N LEU A 200 -5.99 11.84 -13.01
CA LEU A 200 -7.29 11.17 -13.07
C LEU A 200 -7.17 9.65 -12.98
N TYR A 201 -6.15 9.08 -13.62
CA TYR A 201 -5.83 7.66 -13.47
C TYR A 201 -5.43 7.31 -12.04
N PHE A 202 -4.61 8.13 -11.37
CA PHE A 202 -4.20 7.92 -9.99
C PHE A 202 -5.37 8.03 -9.00
N THR A 203 -6.47 8.67 -9.38
CA THR A 203 -7.66 8.90 -8.55
C THR A 203 -8.91 8.18 -9.05
N ARG A 204 -8.79 7.24 -10.00
CA ARG A 204 -9.93 6.50 -10.56
C ARG A 204 -10.63 5.58 -9.55
N GLY A 205 -9.99 5.27 -8.45
CA GLY A 205 -10.54 4.41 -7.39
C GLY A 205 -11.72 5.03 -6.64
N TYR A 206 -11.97 6.33 -6.81
CA TYR A 206 -13.19 6.97 -6.29
C TYR A 206 -14.45 6.64 -7.10
N GLU A 207 -14.30 6.20 -8.35
CA GLU A 207 -15.40 5.86 -9.27
C GLU A 207 -15.68 4.36 -9.33
N GLN A 208 -14.91 3.56 -8.59
CA GLN A 208 -15.02 2.11 -8.60
C GLN A 208 -15.93 1.63 -7.47
N ASN A 209 -16.64 0.56 -7.73
CA ASN A 209 -17.52 -0.10 -6.77
C ASN A 209 -16.92 -1.45 -6.33
N VAL A 210 -16.86 -1.69 -5.02
CA VAL A 210 -16.31 -2.95 -4.48
C VAL A 210 -17.12 -4.16 -4.95
N LEU A 211 -18.46 -4.05 -5.02
CA LEU A 211 -19.34 -5.14 -5.42
C LEU A 211 -19.12 -5.52 -6.89
N ASP A 212 -18.94 -4.53 -7.77
CA ASP A 212 -18.64 -4.76 -9.19
C ASP A 212 -17.24 -5.36 -9.37
N ILE A 213 -16.27 -4.97 -8.55
CA ILE A 213 -14.94 -5.59 -8.55
C ILE A 213 -15.05 -7.06 -8.21
N VAL A 214 -15.78 -7.40 -7.14
CA VAL A 214 -15.97 -8.78 -6.69
C VAL A 214 -16.74 -9.58 -7.76
N ASN A 215 -17.76 -8.98 -8.37
CA ASN A 215 -18.58 -9.56 -9.45
C ASN A 215 -19.08 -10.98 -9.14
N GLY A 216 -19.58 -11.19 -7.93
CA GLY A 216 -20.08 -12.50 -7.49
C GLY A 216 -19.03 -13.63 -7.45
N ALA A 217 -17.73 -13.34 -7.55
CA ALA A 217 -16.65 -14.33 -7.49
C ALA A 217 -16.37 -14.81 -6.07
N ILE A 218 -17.43 -15.28 -5.40
CA ILE A 218 -17.43 -15.86 -4.07
C ILE A 218 -17.92 -17.30 -4.21
N PHE A 219 -17.10 -18.24 -3.78
CA PHE A 219 -17.30 -19.68 -3.96
C PHE A 219 -17.49 -20.34 -2.61
N GLN A 220 -18.46 -21.26 -2.52
CA GLN A 220 -18.66 -22.08 -1.33
C GLN A 220 -17.74 -23.29 -1.42
N GLU A 221 -16.49 -23.10 -1.00
CA GLU A 221 -15.55 -24.19 -0.79
C GLU A 221 -15.50 -24.44 0.71
N GLY A 222 -15.63 -25.70 1.16
CA GLY A 222 -15.56 -26.09 2.58
C GLY A 222 -14.17 -25.92 3.20
N HIS A 223 -13.47 -24.85 2.82
CA HIS A 223 -12.14 -24.47 3.25
C HIS A 223 -12.25 -23.61 4.50
N SER A 224 -11.58 -24.04 5.57
CA SER A 224 -11.57 -23.35 6.87
C SER A 224 -10.19 -22.84 7.28
N GLU A 225 -9.18 -23.02 6.42
CA GLU A 225 -7.79 -22.67 6.70
C GLU A 225 -7.45 -21.26 6.20
N MET A 226 -6.30 -20.74 6.64
CA MET A 226 -5.83 -19.41 6.27
C MET A 226 -5.46 -19.33 4.79
N VAL A 227 -6.02 -18.34 4.09
CA VAL A 227 -5.65 -17.98 2.71
C VAL A 227 -4.84 -16.69 2.73
N ILE A 228 -3.67 -16.69 2.09
CA ILE A 228 -2.77 -15.52 2.02
C ILE A 228 -2.48 -15.17 0.57
N VAL A 229 -2.69 -13.90 0.22
CA VAL A 229 -2.16 -13.26 -0.99
C VAL A 229 -1.13 -12.23 -0.54
N LYS A 230 0.15 -12.54 -0.76
CA LYS A 230 1.27 -11.68 -0.36
C LYS A 230 1.95 -11.04 -1.56
N ASP A 231 2.74 -9.99 -1.28
CA ASP A 231 3.54 -9.27 -2.26
C ASP A 231 2.72 -8.56 -3.34
N VAL A 232 1.51 -8.10 -3.00
CA VAL A 232 0.66 -7.30 -3.89
C VAL A 232 1.28 -5.91 -4.02
N ASP A 233 1.74 -5.55 -5.22
CA ASP A 233 2.28 -4.23 -5.46
C ASP A 233 1.18 -3.17 -5.41
N VAL A 234 1.40 -2.12 -4.62
CA VAL A 234 0.46 -1.03 -4.39
C VAL A 234 1.13 0.30 -4.69
N TYR A 235 0.43 1.14 -5.45
CA TYR A 235 0.82 2.50 -5.81
C TYR A 235 -0.28 3.46 -5.42
N SER A 236 0.04 4.44 -4.59
CA SER A 236 -0.93 5.45 -4.14
C SER A 236 -0.29 6.83 -4.06
N VAL A 237 -1.09 7.86 -3.80
CA VAL A 237 -0.66 9.26 -3.75
C VAL A 237 -0.93 9.81 -2.36
N CYS A 238 0.10 10.34 -1.71
CA CYS A 238 -0.02 10.94 -0.37
C CYS A 238 -0.88 12.20 -0.45
N GLU A 239 -1.99 12.24 0.28
CA GLU A 239 -2.93 13.36 0.23
C GLU A 239 -2.32 14.70 0.68
N HIS A 240 -1.32 14.67 1.56
CA HIS A 240 -0.67 15.88 2.09
C HIS A 240 0.21 16.61 1.06
N HIS A 241 0.74 15.88 0.08
CA HIS A 241 1.77 16.42 -0.82
C HIS A 241 1.51 16.15 -2.30
N LEU A 242 0.49 15.34 -2.63
CA LEU A 242 0.22 14.84 -3.97
C LEU A 242 1.44 14.13 -4.60
N VAL A 243 2.24 13.47 -3.75
CA VAL A 243 3.46 12.75 -4.12
C VAL A 243 3.24 11.25 -3.89
N PRO A 244 3.69 10.37 -4.79
CA PRO A 244 3.46 8.93 -4.64
C PRO A 244 4.10 8.30 -3.40
N PHE A 245 3.45 7.28 -2.89
CA PHE A 245 4.07 6.25 -2.04
C PHE A 245 3.78 4.88 -2.64
N THR A 246 4.77 3.99 -2.60
CA THR A 246 4.72 2.69 -3.28
C THR A 246 5.22 1.60 -2.35
N GLY A 247 4.65 0.42 -2.48
CA GLY A 247 4.92 -0.63 -1.51
C GLY A 247 4.27 -1.96 -1.84
N LYS A 248 4.29 -2.85 -0.85
CA LYS A 248 3.67 -4.16 -0.92
C LYS A 248 2.59 -4.27 0.14
N MET A 249 1.49 -4.93 -0.24
CA MET A 249 0.41 -5.30 0.64
C MET A 249 0.30 -6.81 0.72
N HIS A 250 0.11 -7.31 1.93
CA HIS A 250 -0.08 -8.71 2.25
C HIS A 250 -1.44 -8.86 2.89
N ILE A 251 -2.28 -9.72 2.32
CA ILE A 251 -3.67 -9.90 2.69
C ILE A 251 -3.86 -11.35 3.10
N GLY A 252 -4.32 -11.57 4.32
CA GLY A 252 -4.70 -12.88 4.85
C GLY A 252 -6.15 -12.86 5.30
N TYR A 253 -6.87 -13.97 5.13
CA TYR A 253 -8.18 -14.17 5.73
C TYR A 253 -8.42 -15.63 6.06
N ILE A 254 -9.33 -15.89 7.01
CA ILE A 254 -9.80 -17.24 7.33
C ILE A 254 -11.27 -17.34 6.93
N PRO A 255 -11.62 -18.11 5.90
CA PRO A 255 -12.98 -18.20 5.38
C PRO A 255 -14.00 -18.67 6.43
N ASN A 256 -15.25 -18.32 6.18
CA ASN A 256 -16.41 -18.93 6.85
C ASN A 256 -17.28 -19.59 5.76
N ASN A 257 -16.81 -20.71 5.22
CA ASN A 257 -17.36 -21.46 4.07
C ASN A 257 -17.31 -20.73 2.72
N ALA A 258 -17.05 -19.42 2.68
CA ALA A 258 -16.97 -18.62 1.47
C ALA A 258 -15.54 -18.15 1.16
N VAL A 259 -15.04 -18.50 -0.02
CA VAL A 259 -13.72 -18.13 -0.55
C VAL A 259 -13.90 -17.13 -1.68
N ILE A 260 -13.05 -16.11 -1.75
CA ILE A 260 -13.05 -15.14 -2.85
C ILE A 260 -12.09 -15.57 -3.96
N GLY A 261 -12.45 -15.28 -5.21
CA GLY A 261 -11.49 -15.39 -6.32
C GLY A 261 -10.21 -14.60 -6.00
N ILE A 262 -9.06 -15.28 -6.03
CA ILE A 262 -7.76 -14.74 -5.57
C ILE A 262 -7.44 -13.38 -6.22
N SER A 263 -7.78 -13.21 -7.50
CA SER A 263 -7.54 -11.97 -8.27
C SER A 263 -8.34 -10.76 -7.78
N LYS A 264 -9.36 -10.95 -6.92
CA LYS A 264 -10.18 -9.87 -6.40
C LYS A 264 -9.52 -9.12 -5.25
N LEU A 265 -8.70 -9.78 -4.43
CA LEU A 265 -8.01 -9.12 -3.32
C LEU A 265 -7.05 -8.01 -3.80
N PRO A 266 -6.18 -8.24 -4.81
CA PRO A 266 -5.39 -7.15 -5.40
C PRO A 266 -6.23 -6.04 -6.03
N ARG A 267 -7.38 -6.36 -6.65
CA ARG A 267 -8.26 -5.35 -7.26
C ARG A 267 -8.92 -4.46 -6.22
N ILE A 268 -9.32 -5.01 -5.07
CA ILE A 268 -9.83 -4.24 -3.92
C ILE A 268 -8.72 -3.32 -3.40
N ALA A 269 -7.50 -3.84 -3.22
CA ALA A 269 -6.36 -3.03 -2.81
C ALA A 269 -6.07 -1.89 -3.80
N GLU A 270 -6.10 -2.17 -5.11
CA GLU A 270 -5.91 -1.15 -6.14
C GLU A 270 -7.01 -0.08 -6.10
N MET A 271 -8.29 -0.47 -5.95
CA MET A 271 -9.39 0.49 -5.85
C MET A 271 -9.16 1.53 -4.75
N PHE A 272 -8.78 1.10 -3.54
CA PHE A 272 -8.51 2.04 -2.46
C PHE A 272 -7.18 2.80 -2.66
N ALA A 273 -6.17 2.18 -3.26
CA ALA A 273 -4.88 2.80 -3.51
C ALA A 273 -4.94 3.89 -4.59
N ARG A 274 -5.84 3.77 -5.57
CA ARG A 274 -6.09 4.78 -6.61
C ARG A 274 -6.95 5.94 -6.11
N ARG A 275 -6.56 6.49 -4.96
CA ARG A 275 -7.16 7.63 -4.25
C ARG A 275 -6.04 8.48 -3.67
N LEU A 276 -6.37 9.69 -3.20
CA LEU A 276 -5.50 10.43 -2.30
C LEU A 276 -5.60 9.79 -0.91
N GLN A 277 -4.46 9.39 -0.35
CA GLN A 277 -4.43 8.49 0.79
C GLN A 277 -3.43 8.86 1.88
N ILE A 278 -3.71 8.29 3.05
CA ILE A 278 -2.79 8.05 4.16
C ILE A 278 -2.66 6.52 4.31
N GLN A 279 -1.44 6.00 4.54
CA GLN A 279 -1.17 4.55 4.52
C GLN A 279 -2.02 3.79 5.57
N GLU A 280 -2.19 4.35 6.75
CA GLU A 280 -3.01 3.82 7.83
C GLU A 280 -4.47 3.65 7.40
N ARG A 281 -5.02 4.65 6.69
CA ARG A 281 -6.39 4.63 6.18
C ARG A 281 -6.53 3.57 5.10
N LEU A 282 -5.64 3.57 4.11
CA LEU A 282 -5.62 2.60 3.01
C LEU A 282 -5.60 1.14 3.55
N THR A 283 -4.72 0.86 4.52
CA THR A 283 -4.60 -0.49 5.13
C THR A 283 -5.92 -0.93 5.77
N LYS A 284 -6.58 -0.01 6.47
CA LYS A 284 -7.83 -0.25 7.19
C LYS A 284 -9.02 -0.39 6.25
N GLU A 285 -9.11 0.44 5.22
CA GLU A 285 -10.17 0.39 4.21
C GLU A 285 -10.18 -0.95 3.48
N VAL A 286 -9.00 -1.45 3.07
CA VAL A 286 -8.88 -2.76 2.42
C VAL A 286 -9.32 -3.89 3.35
N ALA A 287 -8.85 -3.89 4.61
CA ALA A 287 -9.20 -4.92 5.58
C ALA A 287 -10.72 -4.98 5.84
N ASN A 288 -11.33 -3.81 6.06
CA ASN A 288 -12.77 -3.68 6.31
C ASN A 288 -13.59 -4.07 5.08
N ALA A 289 -13.20 -3.65 3.87
CA ALA A 289 -13.92 -4.00 2.65
C ALA A 289 -13.95 -5.52 2.43
N ILE A 290 -12.82 -6.21 2.64
CA ILE A 290 -12.76 -7.67 2.56
C ILE A 290 -13.64 -8.31 3.64
N PHE A 291 -13.61 -7.76 4.86
CA PHE A 291 -14.41 -8.27 5.97
C PHE A 291 -15.91 -8.12 5.71
N GLU A 292 -16.35 -6.99 5.14
CA GLU A 292 -17.75 -6.73 4.79
C GLU A 292 -18.25 -7.61 3.65
N VAL A 293 -17.44 -7.78 2.59
CA VAL A 293 -17.79 -8.59 1.41
C VAL A 293 -17.87 -10.08 1.75
N LEU A 294 -16.87 -10.62 2.44
CA LEU A 294 -16.76 -12.07 2.65
C LEU A 294 -17.35 -12.56 3.97
N ARG A 295 -17.53 -11.67 4.94
CA ARG A 295 -17.86 -12.02 6.33
C ARG A 295 -17.05 -13.22 6.86
N PRO A 296 -15.71 -13.19 6.72
CA PRO A 296 -14.85 -14.29 7.11
C PRO A 296 -14.74 -14.37 8.65
N GLN A 297 -14.11 -15.43 9.15
CA GLN A 297 -13.80 -15.52 10.59
C GLN A 297 -12.85 -14.40 11.03
N GLY A 298 -11.99 -13.92 10.13
CA GLY A 298 -11.13 -12.75 10.31
C GLY A 298 -10.36 -12.40 9.05
N VAL A 299 -9.81 -11.18 9.04
CA VAL A 299 -8.96 -10.61 7.98
C VAL A 299 -7.72 -10.00 8.62
N ALA A 300 -6.59 -10.10 7.95
CA ALA A 300 -5.35 -9.44 8.28
C ALA A 300 -4.81 -8.74 7.03
N VAL A 301 -4.49 -7.46 7.15
CA VAL A 301 -3.81 -6.70 6.09
C VAL A 301 -2.57 -6.06 6.68
N VAL A 302 -1.43 -6.27 6.04
CA VAL A 302 -0.17 -5.58 6.35
C VAL A 302 0.31 -4.88 5.09
N MET A 303 0.71 -3.62 5.22
CA MET A 303 1.29 -2.85 4.13
C MET A 303 2.66 -2.32 4.55
N GLU A 304 3.65 -2.54 3.72
CA GLU A 304 4.98 -1.93 3.81
C GLU A 304 5.17 -0.99 2.62
N SER A 305 5.59 0.26 2.85
CA SER A 305 5.76 1.21 1.75
C SER A 305 6.83 2.25 1.97
N SER A 306 7.38 2.75 0.86
CA SER A 306 8.29 3.88 0.80
C SER A 306 7.54 5.11 0.32
N HIS A 307 7.74 6.23 1.01
CA HIS A 307 7.05 7.49 0.75
C HIS A 307 7.98 8.47 0.06
N LEU A 308 7.70 8.84 -1.20
CA LEU A 308 8.60 9.77 -1.92
C LEU A 308 8.62 11.16 -1.27
N CYS A 309 7.58 11.54 -0.52
CA CYS A 309 7.58 12.76 0.27
C CYS A 309 8.63 12.76 1.42
N MET A 310 9.13 11.60 1.84
CA MET A 310 10.23 11.45 2.79
C MET A 310 11.58 11.14 2.12
N VAL A 311 11.56 10.58 0.91
CA VAL A 311 12.77 10.15 0.18
C VAL A 311 13.38 11.29 -0.64
N MET A 312 12.58 11.95 -1.49
CA MET A 312 13.10 12.92 -2.46
C MET A 312 13.10 14.37 -1.94
N ARG A 313 12.44 14.62 -0.81
CA ARG A 313 12.34 15.94 -0.17
C ARG A 313 12.26 15.80 1.36
N GLY A 314 12.26 16.93 2.07
CA GLY A 314 12.10 16.95 3.52
C GLY A 314 13.29 16.28 4.22
N VAL A 315 13.01 15.18 4.94
CA VAL A 315 14.02 14.46 5.74
C VAL A 315 14.99 13.57 4.93
N GLN A 316 14.67 13.31 3.66
CA GLN A 316 15.51 12.60 2.69
C GLN A 316 16.07 11.25 3.19
N LYS A 317 15.19 10.38 3.70
CA LYS A 317 15.58 9.04 4.21
C LYS A 317 15.23 7.96 3.20
N THR A 318 16.20 7.60 2.37
CA THR A 318 16.07 6.62 1.28
C THR A 318 15.78 5.20 1.74
N SER A 319 16.29 4.80 2.91
CA SER A 319 16.13 3.45 3.45
C SER A 319 14.91 3.29 4.36
N SER A 320 14.13 4.35 4.59
CA SER A 320 12.98 4.29 5.50
C SER A 320 11.79 3.62 4.83
N THR A 321 11.25 2.60 5.49
CA THR A 321 9.99 1.93 5.13
C THR A 321 9.01 2.11 6.26
N THR A 322 7.75 2.38 5.93
CA THR A 322 6.65 2.46 6.90
C THR A 322 5.82 1.19 6.80
N VAL A 323 5.59 0.53 7.94
CA VAL A 323 4.75 -0.67 8.04
C VAL A 323 3.49 -0.34 8.82
N THR A 324 2.33 -0.64 8.24
CA THR A 324 1.01 -0.49 8.85
C THR A 324 0.29 -1.84 8.81
N SER A 325 -0.57 -2.09 9.79
CA SER A 325 -1.38 -3.31 9.78
C SER A 325 -2.78 -3.08 10.33
N CYS A 326 -3.73 -3.87 9.84
CA CYS A 326 -5.10 -3.93 10.34
C CYS A 326 -5.51 -5.39 10.49
N MET A 327 -5.90 -5.77 11.70
CA MET A 327 -6.30 -7.12 12.08
C MET A 327 -7.76 -7.08 12.52
N LEU A 328 -8.59 -7.96 11.96
CA LEU A 328 -10.02 -8.04 12.22
C LEU A 328 -10.42 -9.48 12.57
N GLY A 329 -11.45 -9.63 13.40
CA GLY A 329 -12.02 -10.93 13.73
C GLY A 329 -11.05 -11.83 14.48
N CYS A 330 -10.84 -13.05 14.00
CA CYS A 330 -9.95 -14.01 14.66
C CYS A 330 -8.47 -13.57 14.70
N PHE A 331 -7.98 -12.78 13.74
CA PHE A 331 -6.61 -12.24 13.75
C PHE A 331 -6.39 -11.21 14.88
N GLU A 332 -7.41 -10.45 15.23
CA GLU A 332 -7.35 -9.52 16.35
C GLU A 332 -7.39 -10.28 17.69
N ARG A 333 -8.28 -11.26 17.80
CA ARG A 333 -8.57 -11.97 19.07
C ARG A 333 -7.60 -13.12 19.40
N ARG A 334 -6.93 -13.71 18.41
CA ARG A 334 -6.11 -14.91 18.59
C ARG A 334 -4.66 -14.65 18.17
N ASP A 335 -3.79 -14.51 19.16
CA ASP A 335 -2.36 -14.23 18.95
C ASP A 335 -1.66 -15.30 18.11
N LYS A 336 -2.00 -16.59 18.28
CA LYS A 336 -1.41 -17.68 17.50
C LYS A 336 -1.67 -17.52 15.99
N THR A 337 -2.93 -17.24 15.63
CA THR A 337 -3.34 -17.00 14.24
C THR A 337 -2.68 -15.76 13.65
N ARG A 338 -2.57 -14.67 14.44
CA ARG A 338 -1.85 -13.47 14.01
C ARG A 338 -0.37 -13.72 13.77
N ASN A 339 0.29 -14.44 14.69
CA ASN A 339 1.71 -14.75 14.59
C ASN A 339 2.01 -15.70 13.42
N GLU A 340 1.14 -16.67 13.16
CA GLU A 340 1.22 -17.53 11.97
C GLU A 340 1.22 -16.69 10.69
N PHE A 341 0.25 -15.78 10.53
CA PHE A 341 0.21 -14.88 9.37
C PHE A 341 1.47 -14.02 9.24
N LEU A 342 1.88 -13.33 10.31
CA LEU A 342 3.07 -12.49 10.31
C LEU A 342 4.34 -13.29 9.96
N SER A 343 4.43 -14.55 10.40
CA SER A 343 5.53 -15.45 10.05
C SER A 343 5.50 -15.86 8.58
N LEU A 344 4.34 -16.07 7.97
CA LEU A 344 4.23 -16.51 6.58
C LEU A 344 4.50 -15.40 5.55
N ILE A 345 4.27 -14.13 5.95
CA ILE A 345 4.52 -12.96 5.10
C ILE A 345 5.95 -12.41 5.21
N ASN A 346 6.76 -12.90 6.16
CA ASN A 346 8.19 -12.56 6.28
C ASN A 346 8.52 -11.05 6.34
N VAL A 347 7.65 -10.24 6.97
CA VAL A 347 7.86 -8.77 7.07
C VAL A 347 9.16 -8.39 7.80
N ASN A 348 9.76 -9.30 8.57
CA ASN A 348 10.99 -9.06 9.33
C ASN A 348 12.26 -9.74 8.75
N ALA A 349 12.22 -10.34 7.55
CA ALA A 349 13.32 -11.15 7.03
C ALA A 349 14.36 -10.38 6.18
N ARG A 350 14.52 -9.06 6.39
CA ARG A 350 15.49 -8.24 5.62
C ARG A 350 16.62 -7.72 6.48
#